data_AF-A0A226MBU2-F1
#
_entry.id   AF-A0A226MBU2-F1
#
_cell.length_a   1.000
_cell.length_b   1.000
_cell.length_c   1.000
_cell.angle_alpha   90.00
_cell.angle_beta   90.00
_cell.angle_gamma   90.00
#
_symmetry.space_group_name_H-M   'P 1'
#
loop_
_entity.id
_entity.type
_entity.pdbx_description
1 polymer ?
#
loop_
_entity_poly.entity_id
_entity_poly.type
_entity_poly.pdbx_seq_one_letter_code
_entity_poly.pdbx_strand_id
1 'polypeptide(L)'
;MLDEERDVSEFPLVSTVRDDAGTYRCQYEAVGSQETSELSDPAELVLTDRSLPPPGIALSSEGRVGTGSNVTIRCWNKPHGAAFLLHKDGHSAPVQRQDPDVGGTAAFTLFGVTTADGGTYRCSYRLWGHPFLSSPLGDNVTLEVTPTPAPPSGSQSHSGAPTATDGWDTQTTPTPTEERSRAHLGTALLRGFVAALVFGLGVFFILTARSLWRRGDGSRAEEGVPHPPNPTRPHSVPSDPL
;
A
#
# COMPACT_ATOMS: atom_id res chain seq x y z
N MET A 1 38.51 25.89 18.40
CA MET A 1 37.72 24.78 18.98
C MET A 1 36.32 25.00 18.45
N LEU A 2 35.79 24.00 17.74
CA LEU A 2 34.52 24.06 17.03
C LEU A 2 33.38 24.28 18.03
N ASP A 3 32.56 25.30 17.80
CA ASP A 3 31.31 25.52 18.53
C ASP A 3 30.40 24.32 18.31
N GLU A 4 29.99 23.69 19.42
CA GLU A 4 28.98 22.63 19.42
C GLU A 4 27.65 23.17 18.92
N GLU A 5 27.11 22.51 17.91
CA GLU A 5 25.84 22.79 17.26
C GLU A 5 24.68 22.59 18.25
N ARG A 6 24.29 23.68 18.94
CA ARG A 6 23.23 23.72 19.97
C ARG A 6 21.79 23.58 19.43
N ASP A 7 21.61 23.04 18.23
CA ASP A 7 20.29 22.93 17.57
C ASP A 7 19.82 21.47 17.39
N VAL A 8 20.57 20.51 17.92
CA VAL A 8 20.26 19.08 17.78
C VAL A 8 19.88 18.48 19.13
N SER A 9 18.76 17.76 19.15
CA SER A 9 18.34 16.94 20.29
C SER A 9 18.34 15.47 19.88
N GLU A 10 18.96 14.63 20.70
CA GLU A 10 19.07 13.19 20.46
C GLU A 10 18.18 12.40 21.44
N PHE A 11 17.44 11.43 20.92
CA PHE A 11 16.58 10.54 21.69
C PHE A 11 17.03 9.09 21.49
N PRO A 12 17.93 8.56 22.34
CA PRO A 12 18.50 7.24 22.14
C PRO A 12 17.48 6.13 22.44
N LEU A 13 17.26 5.25 21.46
CA LEU A 13 16.55 3.98 21.66
C LEU A 13 17.57 2.89 21.97
N VAL A 14 17.75 2.58 23.26
CA VAL A 14 18.79 1.65 23.77
C VAL A 14 18.58 0.22 23.24
N SER A 15 17.32 -0.17 23.03
CA SER A 15 16.94 -1.42 22.40
C SER A 15 15.67 -1.19 21.61
N THR A 16 15.56 -1.78 20.42
CA THR A 16 14.34 -1.70 19.61
C THR A 16 13.47 -2.92 19.88
N VAL A 17 12.41 -2.73 20.66
CA VAL A 17 11.35 -3.73 20.89
C VAL A 17 10.12 -3.42 20.05
N ARG A 18 9.20 -4.38 19.95
CA ARG A 18 7.99 -4.26 19.10
C ARG A 18 7.18 -2.99 19.35
N ASP A 19 7.10 -2.57 20.61
CA ASP A 19 6.28 -1.42 21.01
C ASP A 19 6.92 -0.07 20.66
N ASP A 20 8.21 -0.04 20.32
CA ASP A 20 8.87 1.17 19.80
C ASP A 20 8.52 1.38 18.31
N ALA A 21 8.09 0.34 17.60
CA ALA A 21 7.81 0.46 16.17
C ALA A 21 6.60 1.39 15.93
N GLY A 22 6.78 2.41 15.09
CA GLY A 22 5.76 3.45 14.95
C GLY A 22 6.17 4.61 14.08
N THR A 23 5.31 5.63 14.05
CA THR A 23 5.57 6.90 13.36
C THR A 23 5.96 7.96 14.39
N TYR A 24 7.16 8.50 14.25
CA TYR A 24 7.73 9.54 15.08
C TYR A 24 7.65 10.89 14.38
N ARG A 25 7.46 11.95 15.16
CA ARG A 25 7.50 13.34 14.72
C ARG A 25 8.19 14.17 15.78
N CYS A 26 8.96 15.16 15.36
CA CYS A 26 9.63 16.09 16.25
C CYS A 26 8.83 17.40 16.32
N GLN A 27 8.84 18.01 17.51
CA GLN A 27 8.33 19.34 17.77
C GLN A 27 9.25 19.96 18.82
N TYR A 28 9.49 21.26 18.74
CA TYR A 28 10.26 21.97 19.76
C TYR A 28 9.45 23.13 20.36
N GLU A 29 9.84 23.51 21.57
CA GLU A 29 9.29 24.66 22.30
C GLU A 29 10.47 25.56 22.69
N ALA A 30 10.38 26.85 22.35
CA ALA A 30 11.43 27.80 22.69
C ALA A 30 11.30 28.24 24.16
N VAL A 31 12.43 28.28 24.87
CA VAL A 31 12.44 28.70 26.27
C VAL A 31 11.99 30.17 26.38
N GLY A 32 10.85 30.40 27.02
CA GLY A 32 10.28 31.74 27.25
C GLY A 32 9.14 32.13 26.30
N SER A 33 8.78 31.29 25.32
CA SER A 33 7.50 31.38 24.60
C SER A 33 6.49 30.37 25.18
N GLN A 34 5.19 30.55 24.87
CA GLN A 34 4.14 29.52 25.04
C GLN A 34 3.74 28.90 23.70
N GLU A 35 4.53 29.16 22.65
CA GLU A 35 4.27 28.71 21.29
C GLU A 35 5.20 27.54 20.95
N THR A 36 4.60 26.46 20.45
CA THR A 36 5.30 25.27 19.97
C THR A 36 5.44 25.32 18.45
N SER A 37 6.49 24.70 17.93
CA SER A 37 6.68 24.60 16.47
C SER A 37 5.59 23.75 15.81
N GLU A 38 5.48 23.82 14.49
CA GLU A 38 4.80 22.80 13.71
C GLU A 38 5.49 21.43 13.90
N LEU A 39 4.73 20.34 13.73
CA LEU A 39 5.27 18.98 13.73
C LEU A 39 6.12 18.73 12.48
N SER A 40 7.24 18.02 12.65
CA SER A 40 8.07 17.58 11.52
C SER A 40 7.35 16.60 10.59
N ASP A 41 8.00 16.36 9.45
CA ASP A 41 7.68 15.21 8.61
C ASP A 41 7.79 13.91 9.43
N PRO A 42 6.90 12.93 9.19
CA PRO A 42 6.90 11.68 9.92
C PRO A 42 8.09 10.79 9.55
N ALA A 43 8.73 10.20 10.57
CA ALA A 43 9.72 9.15 10.42
C ALA A 43 9.15 7.82 10.93
N GLU A 44 9.20 6.76 10.12
CA GLU A 44 8.75 5.42 10.54
C GLU A 44 9.89 4.59 11.10
N LEU A 45 9.75 4.12 12.34
CA LEU A 45 10.58 3.04 12.89
C LEU A 45 9.93 1.69 12.56
N VAL A 46 10.59 0.94 11.67
CA VAL A 46 10.11 -0.36 11.20
C VAL A 46 11.06 -1.44 11.70
N LEU A 47 10.52 -2.47 12.33
CA LEU A 47 11.31 -3.59 12.81
C LEU A 47 11.39 -4.69 11.78
N THR A 48 12.58 -5.26 11.65
CA THR A 48 12.80 -6.45 10.84
C THR A 48 12.56 -7.70 11.67
N ASP A 49 11.51 -8.44 11.34
CA ASP A 49 11.22 -9.73 11.98
C ASP A 49 11.98 -10.86 11.25
N ARG A 50 13.05 -11.35 11.86
CA ARG A 50 13.90 -12.40 11.28
C ARG A 50 13.24 -13.78 11.23
N SER A 51 12.07 -13.97 11.85
CA SER A 51 11.30 -15.21 11.72
C SER A 51 10.57 -15.31 10.37
N LEU A 52 10.38 -14.18 9.68
CA LEU A 52 9.76 -14.13 8.37
C LEU A 52 10.76 -14.51 7.26
N PRO A 53 10.37 -15.36 6.29
CA PRO A 53 11.27 -15.70 5.20
C PRO A 53 11.52 -14.47 4.30
N PRO A 54 12.76 -14.24 3.83
CA PRO A 54 13.04 -13.19 2.86
C PRO A 54 12.32 -13.47 1.53
N PRO A 55 11.83 -12.43 0.83
CA PRO A 55 11.20 -12.61 -0.48
C PRO A 55 12.23 -12.90 -1.58
N GLY A 56 11.79 -13.59 -2.63
CA GLY A 56 12.54 -13.69 -3.88
C GLY A 56 12.43 -12.41 -4.71
N ILE A 57 13.40 -12.17 -5.57
CA ILE A 57 13.45 -11.03 -6.48
C ILE A 57 14.02 -11.43 -7.85
N ALA A 58 13.49 -10.86 -8.93
CA ALA A 58 14.02 -11.01 -10.28
C ALA A 58 13.69 -9.81 -11.16
N LEU A 59 14.53 -9.59 -12.18
CA LEU A 59 14.24 -8.66 -13.27
C LEU A 59 13.52 -9.38 -14.41
N SER A 60 12.62 -8.67 -15.11
CA SER A 60 11.98 -9.18 -16.32
C SER A 60 12.93 -9.23 -17.53
N SER A 61 14.11 -8.62 -17.43
CA SER A 61 15.14 -8.52 -18.46
C SER A 61 16.51 -8.91 -17.89
N GLU A 62 17.50 -9.08 -18.76
CA GLU A 62 18.89 -9.50 -18.47
C GLU A 62 19.73 -8.49 -17.65
N GLY A 63 19.13 -7.71 -16.75
CA GLY A 63 19.85 -6.73 -15.93
C GLY A 63 20.30 -5.47 -16.67
N ARG A 64 20.45 -5.49 -18.00
CA ARG A 64 20.98 -4.38 -18.79
C ARG A 64 20.01 -3.89 -19.86
N VAL A 65 19.70 -2.60 -19.87
CA VAL A 65 18.74 -1.99 -20.80
C VAL A 65 19.19 -0.60 -21.28
N GLY A 66 18.63 -0.13 -22.39
CA GLY A 66 18.80 1.24 -22.88
C GLY A 66 17.86 2.22 -22.18
N THR A 67 18.22 3.51 -22.13
CA THR A 67 17.33 4.56 -21.62
C THR A 67 16.02 4.63 -22.42
N GLY A 68 14.90 4.88 -21.75
CA GLY A 68 13.56 4.89 -22.33
C GLY A 68 12.87 3.51 -22.33
N SER A 69 13.57 2.45 -21.90
CA SER A 69 12.97 1.11 -21.77
C SER A 69 12.06 1.02 -20.55
N ASN A 70 11.10 0.08 -20.58
CA ASN A 70 10.32 -0.27 -19.40
C ASN A 70 10.89 -1.55 -18.78
N VAL A 71 11.17 -1.50 -17.48
CA VAL A 71 11.74 -2.62 -16.73
C VAL A 71 10.77 -3.00 -15.63
N THR A 72 10.54 -4.30 -15.43
CA THR A 72 9.75 -4.79 -14.30
C THR A 72 10.61 -5.59 -13.35
N ILE A 73 10.60 -5.21 -12.08
CA ILE A 73 11.16 -5.97 -10.97
C ILE A 73 10.02 -6.76 -10.34
N ARG A 74 10.16 -8.09 -10.25
CA ARG A 74 9.19 -8.96 -9.60
C ARG A 74 9.72 -9.39 -8.25
N CYS A 75 8.87 -9.32 -7.24
CA CYS A 75 9.15 -9.87 -5.93
C CYS A 75 8.03 -10.82 -5.52
N TRP A 76 8.39 -11.93 -4.93
CA TRP A 76 7.41 -12.95 -4.56
C TRP A 76 7.77 -13.60 -3.23
N ASN A 77 6.73 -14.07 -2.57
CA ASN A 77 6.82 -14.93 -1.41
C ASN A 77 5.59 -15.84 -1.42
N LYS A 78 5.48 -16.74 -0.44
CA LYS A 78 4.23 -17.43 -0.16
C LYS A 78 3.08 -16.42 -0.03
N PRO A 79 1.86 -16.77 -0.48
CA PRO A 79 0.70 -15.89 -0.41
C PRO A 79 0.33 -15.66 1.05
N HIS A 80 0.89 -14.62 1.61
CA HIS A 80 0.62 -14.11 2.94
C HIS A 80 0.14 -12.69 2.70
N GLY A 81 -0.99 -12.33 3.29
CA GLY A 81 -1.57 -11.00 3.11
C GLY A 81 -0.59 -9.91 3.53
N ALA A 82 0.14 -9.38 2.56
CA ALA A 82 1.32 -8.56 2.77
C ALA A 82 1.45 -7.58 1.61
N ALA A 83 2.07 -6.44 1.87
CA ALA A 83 2.46 -5.48 0.86
C ALA A 83 3.97 -5.56 0.62
N PHE A 84 4.39 -5.69 -0.63
CA PHE A 84 5.80 -5.67 -0.99
C PHE A 84 6.32 -4.25 -1.10
N LEU A 85 7.60 -4.09 -0.77
CA LEU A 85 8.34 -2.85 -0.76
C LEU A 85 9.59 -3.06 -1.60
N LEU A 86 9.77 -2.22 -2.62
CA LEU A 86 10.98 -2.18 -3.42
C LEU A 86 11.93 -1.16 -2.81
N HIS A 87 13.14 -1.61 -2.49
CA HIS A 87 14.23 -0.79 -1.98
C HIS A 87 15.29 -0.63 -3.06
N LYS A 88 15.94 0.53 -3.08
CA LYS A 88 17.06 0.82 -3.96
C LYS A 88 18.23 1.32 -3.11
N ASP A 89 19.43 0.81 -3.36
CA ASP A 89 20.62 1.27 -2.66
C ASP A 89 20.79 2.79 -2.80
N GLY A 90 21.18 3.45 -1.71
CA GLY A 90 21.27 4.91 -1.62
C GLY A 90 19.97 5.61 -1.19
N HIS A 91 18.86 4.88 -1.03
CA HIS A 91 17.61 5.41 -0.50
C HIS A 91 17.30 4.80 0.88
N SER A 92 16.94 5.64 1.86
CA SER A 92 16.53 5.19 3.20
C SER A 92 15.12 4.63 3.23
N ALA A 93 14.22 5.18 2.42
CA ALA A 93 12.84 4.73 2.28
C ALA A 93 12.67 3.83 1.04
N PRO A 94 11.68 2.91 1.05
CA PRO A 94 11.29 2.17 -0.14
C PRO A 94 10.91 3.10 -1.29
N VAL A 95 11.35 2.78 -2.50
CA VAL A 95 11.06 3.59 -3.71
C VAL A 95 9.66 3.30 -4.27
N GLN A 96 9.11 2.11 -4.01
CA GLN A 96 7.75 1.73 -4.41
C GLN A 96 7.12 0.73 -3.42
N ARG A 97 5.79 0.76 -3.31
CA ARG A 97 4.97 -0.21 -2.57
C ARG A 97 3.94 -0.82 -3.52
N GLN A 98 3.81 -2.15 -3.49
CA GLN A 98 2.87 -2.86 -4.35
C GLN A 98 2.25 -4.03 -3.59
N ASP A 99 0.92 -4.13 -3.63
CA ASP A 99 0.22 -5.31 -3.12
C ASP A 99 0.36 -6.45 -4.16
N PRO A 100 0.59 -7.70 -3.71
CA PRO A 100 0.83 -8.83 -4.59
C PRO A 100 -0.46 -9.25 -5.31
N ASP A 101 -0.29 -9.92 -6.43
CA ASP A 101 -1.36 -10.64 -7.09
C ASP A 101 -1.83 -11.87 -6.29
N VAL A 102 -2.84 -12.57 -6.81
CA VAL A 102 -3.38 -13.80 -6.20
C VAL A 102 -2.29 -14.88 -6.06
N GLY A 103 -1.25 -14.84 -6.90
CA GLY A 103 -0.11 -15.75 -6.87
C GLY A 103 0.97 -15.38 -5.84
N GLY A 104 0.81 -14.27 -5.10
CA GLY A 104 1.81 -13.82 -4.12
C GLY A 104 2.99 -13.07 -4.75
N THR A 105 2.84 -12.58 -5.99
CA THR A 105 3.87 -11.83 -6.71
C THR A 105 3.48 -10.37 -6.84
N ALA A 106 4.38 -9.47 -6.45
CA ALA A 106 4.29 -8.04 -6.73
C ALA A 106 5.18 -7.68 -7.92
N ALA A 107 4.66 -6.89 -8.84
CA ALA A 107 5.38 -6.40 -10.01
C ALA A 107 5.54 -4.88 -9.93
N PHE A 108 6.79 -4.41 -9.88
CA PHE A 108 7.17 -3.01 -9.85
C PHE A 108 7.70 -2.60 -11.21
N THR A 109 7.00 -1.72 -11.91
CA THR A 109 7.42 -1.28 -13.25
C THR A 109 8.08 0.10 -13.18
N LEU A 110 9.31 0.17 -13.67
CA LEU A 110 10.04 1.41 -13.94
C LEU A 110 9.80 1.77 -15.41
N PHE A 111 9.08 2.85 -15.65
CA PHE A 111 8.73 3.30 -17.00
C PHE A 111 9.77 4.27 -17.53
N GLY A 112 10.18 4.10 -18.78
CA GLY A 112 11.07 5.04 -19.46
C GLY A 112 12.39 5.27 -18.71
N VAL A 113 13.06 4.18 -18.30
CA VAL A 113 14.21 4.26 -17.39
C VAL A 113 15.31 5.19 -17.89
N THR A 114 15.94 5.87 -16.94
CA THR A 114 17.11 6.73 -17.15
C THR A 114 18.35 6.12 -16.51
N THR A 115 19.52 6.68 -16.76
CA THR A 115 20.76 6.24 -16.08
C THR A 115 20.67 6.38 -14.55
N ALA A 116 19.86 7.33 -14.05
CA ALA A 116 19.61 7.50 -12.62
C ALA A 116 18.80 6.35 -12.02
N ASP A 117 18.02 5.62 -12.82
CA ASP A 117 17.30 4.41 -12.38
C ASP A 117 18.20 3.17 -12.31
N GLY A 118 19.45 3.27 -12.76
CA GLY A 118 20.43 2.22 -12.53
C GLY A 118 20.71 2.02 -11.04
N GLY A 119 21.09 0.79 -10.67
CA GLY A 119 21.52 0.46 -9.32
C GLY A 119 21.05 -0.90 -8.83
N THR A 120 21.31 -1.16 -7.56
CA THR A 120 20.94 -2.41 -6.88
C THR A 120 19.59 -2.26 -6.21
N TYR A 121 18.73 -3.26 -6.40
CA TYR A 121 17.39 -3.33 -5.85
C TYR A 121 17.22 -4.54 -4.96
N ARG A 122 16.41 -4.40 -3.90
CA ARG A 122 16.05 -5.46 -2.96
C ARG A 122 14.59 -5.36 -2.60
N CYS A 123 14.01 -6.46 -2.15
CA CYS A 123 12.62 -6.48 -1.69
C CYS A 123 12.50 -6.84 -0.22
N SER A 124 11.53 -6.23 0.44
CA SER A 124 10.96 -6.70 1.70
C SER A 124 9.44 -6.70 1.58
N TYR A 125 8.73 -7.22 2.58
CA TYR A 125 7.28 -7.09 2.66
C TYR A 125 6.84 -6.80 4.11
N ARG A 126 5.72 -6.09 4.23
CA ARG A 126 5.04 -5.84 5.51
C ARG A 126 3.74 -6.62 5.55
N LEU A 127 3.47 -7.32 6.65
CA LEU A 127 2.22 -8.06 6.82
C LEU A 127 1.06 -7.07 7.00
N TRP A 128 -0.10 -7.36 6.40
CA TRP A 128 -1.31 -6.59 6.67
C TRP A 128 -1.70 -6.71 8.15
N GLY A 129 -2.12 -5.60 8.75
CA GLY A 129 -2.39 -5.50 10.19
C GLY A 129 -1.15 -5.23 11.06
N HIS A 130 0.06 -5.32 10.50
CA HIS A 130 1.32 -5.03 11.21
C HIS A 130 2.21 -4.07 10.39
N PRO A 131 1.82 -2.79 10.25
CA PRO A 131 2.46 -1.84 9.31
C PRO A 131 3.90 -1.48 9.68
N PHE A 132 4.34 -1.70 10.92
CA PHE A 132 5.70 -1.42 11.38
C PHE A 132 6.56 -2.69 11.53
N LEU A 133 6.08 -3.84 11.06
CA LEU A 133 6.85 -5.08 10.97
C LEU A 133 7.14 -5.42 9.51
N SER A 134 8.40 -5.61 9.19
CA SER A 134 8.88 -6.00 7.86
C SER A 134 9.62 -7.33 7.92
N SER A 135 9.56 -8.07 6.82
CA SER A 135 10.50 -9.17 6.57
C SER A 135 11.94 -8.63 6.48
N PRO A 136 12.94 -9.52 6.59
CA PRO A 136 14.29 -9.22 6.12
C PRO A 136 14.28 -8.86 4.63
N LEU A 137 15.32 -8.14 4.20
CA LEU A 137 15.57 -7.92 2.78
C LEU A 137 15.92 -9.26 2.12
N GLY A 138 15.36 -9.49 0.94
CA GLY A 138 15.72 -10.61 0.09
C GLY A 138 17.10 -10.46 -0.55
N ASP A 139 17.33 -11.33 -1.53
CA ASP A 139 18.45 -11.18 -2.46
C ASP A 139 18.35 -9.85 -3.21
N ASN A 140 19.37 -9.56 -4.02
CA ASN A 140 19.42 -8.34 -4.81
C ASN A 140 19.44 -8.62 -6.31
N VAL A 141 19.06 -7.60 -7.07
CA VAL A 141 19.23 -7.56 -8.53
C VAL A 141 19.84 -6.21 -8.90
N THR A 142 20.69 -6.19 -9.91
CA THR A 142 21.32 -4.96 -10.40
C THR A 142 20.76 -4.60 -11.76
N LEU A 143 20.28 -3.36 -11.89
CA LEU A 143 19.84 -2.77 -13.14
C LEU A 143 20.92 -1.84 -13.68
N GLU A 144 21.45 -2.17 -14.84
CA GLU A 144 22.34 -1.33 -15.63
C GLU A 144 21.56 -0.62 -16.74
N VAL A 145 21.62 0.70 -16.76
CA VAL A 145 20.97 1.50 -17.81
C VAL A 145 22.01 2.26 -18.61
N THR A 146 22.06 2.02 -19.93
CA THR A 146 22.96 2.71 -20.85
C THR A 146 22.21 3.75 -21.68
N PRO A 147 22.78 4.92 -21.99
CA PRO A 147 22.17 5.89 -22.90
C PRO A 147 21.83 5.26 -24.25
N THR A 148 20.57 5.38 -24.68
CA THR A 148 20.15 4.97 -26.02
C THR A 148 20.68 6.01 -27.02
N PRO A 149 21.44 5.61 -28.05
CA PRO A 149 21.92 6.54 -29.05
C PRO A 149 20.76 7.27 -29.72
N ALA A 150 20.87 8.59 -29.88
CA ALA A 150 19.93 9.33 -30.69
C ALA A 150 19.93 8.76 -32.13
N PRO A 151 18.76 8.61 -32.78
CA PRO A 151 18.73 8.33 -34.21
C PRO A 151 19.58 9.37 -34.95
N PRO A 152 20.37 8.99 -35.96
CA PRO A 152 21.11 9.97 -36.74
C PRO A 152 20.13 10.97 -37.34
N SER A 153 20.24 12.23 -36.89
CA SER A 153 19.59 13.37 -37.52
C SER A 153 20.05 13.41 -38.97
N GLY A 154 19.17 13.01 -39.90
CA GLY A 154 19.45 13.06 -41.32
C GLY A 154 19.72 14.50 -41.74
N SER A 155 20.96 14.78 -42.16
CA SER A 155 21.33 16.04 -42.78
C SER A 155 20.45 16.28 -44.01
N GLN A 156 19.66 17.35 -43.99
CA GLN A 156 18.93 17.83 -45.16
C GLN A 156 19.94 18.19 -46.26
N SER A 157 20.04 17.36 -47.28
CA SER A 157 20.65 17.72 -48.55
C SER A 157 19.63 18.53 -49.35
N HIS A 158 19.85 19.84 -49.43
CA HIS A 158 19.41 20.64 -50.56
C HIS A 158 20.03 20.04 -51.83
N SER A 159 19.22 19.77 -52.87
CA SER A 159 19.47 20.11 -54.28
C SER A 159 18.45 19.45 -55.23
N GLY A 160 17.72 20.29 -55.98
CA GLY A 160 17.33 19.99 -57.36
C GLY A 160 16.01 19.24 -57.62
N ALA A 161 14.96 19.98 -57.96
CA ALA A 161 13.93 19.50 -58.91
C ALA A 161 14.53 19.49 -60.34
N PRO A 162 14.01 18.71 -61.32
CA PRO A 162 12.68 19.00 -61.84
C PRO A 162 11.83 17.81 -62.36
N THR A 163 10.54 18.14 -62.54
CA THR A 163 9.55 17.64 -63.53
C THR A 163 8.96 16.23 -63.43
N ALA A 164 7.77 16.20 -62.82
CA ALA A 164 6.47 15.74 -63.35
C ALA A 164 6.42 14.59 -64.37
N THR A 165 5.74 13.50 -64.00
CA THR A 165 4.62 12.90 -64.77
C THR A 165 3.71 12.08 -63.83
N ASP A 166 2.48 12.59 -63.68
CA ASP A 166 1.16 11.95 -63.65
C ASP A 166 0.93 10.54 -63.07
N GLY A 167 0.02 10.45 -62.08
CA GLY A 167 -0.65 9.22 -61.67
C GLY A 167 -1.48 9.36 -60.38
N TRP A 168 -2.71 9.84 -60.49
CA TRP A 168 -3.67 10.07 -59.39
C TRP A 168 -4.29 8.78 -58.82
N ASP A 169 -4.34 8.72 -57.49
CA ASP A 169 -5.34 8.20 -56.55
C ASP A 169 -6.35 7.10 -56.95
N THR A 170 -6.43 6.05 -56.10
CA THR A 170 -7.73 5.50 -55.64
C THR A 170 -7.62 4.90 -54.21
N GLN A 171 -7.94 5.75 -53.24
CA GLN A 171 -8.69 5.54 -51.99
C GLN A 171 -8.92 4.13 -51.42
N THR A 172 -8.58 3.92 -50.14
CA THR A 172 -9.57 3.48 -49.13
C THR A 172 -9.20 3.94 -47.72
N THR A 173 -9.82 5.02 -47.26
CA THR A 173 -9.96 5.40 -45.85
C THR A 173 -10.95 4.45 -45.17
N PRO A 174 -10.67 3.80 -44.02
CA PRO A 174 -11.72 3.28 -43.16
C PRO A 174 -12.20 4.37 -42.19
N THR A 175 -13.48 4.68 -42.31
CA THR A 175 -14.30 5.48 -41.40
C THR A 175 -14.29 4.95 -39.96
N PRO A 176 -14.44 5.82 -38.94
CA PRO A 176 -14.50 5.43 -37.54
C PRO A 176 -15.92 5.00 -37.17
N THR A 177 -16.32 3.79 -37.49
CA THR A 177 -17.60 3.23 -37.04
C THR A 177 -17.50 1.72 -36.84
N GLU A 178 -16.83 1.25 -35.79
CA GLU A 178 -17.09 -0.08 -35.20
C GLU A 178 -16.38 -0.29 -33.84
N GLU A 179 -16.40 0.69 -32.93
CA GLU A 179 -15.90 0.43 -31.55
C GLU A 179 -16.77 1.01 -30.44
N ARG A 180 -18.00 1.42 -30.77
CA ARG A 180 -18.95 1.93 -29.76
C ARG A 180 -19.88 0.86 -29.17
N SER A 181 -19.94 -0.35 -29.75
CA SER A 181 -20.91 -1.38 -29.31
C SER A 181 -20.47 -2.20 -28.09
N ARG A 182 -19.17 -2.34 -27.83
CA ARG A 182 -18.67 -3.19 -26.73
C ARG A 182 -18.70 -2.49 -25.35
N ALA A 183 -18.62 -1.16 -25.32
CA ALA A 183 -18.67 -0.36 -24.09
C ALA A 183 -20.07 -0.22 -23.48
N HIS A 184 -21.13 -0.32 -24.30
CA HIS A 184 -22.52 -0.23 -23.84
C HIS A 184 -23.08 -1.56 -23.31
N LEU A 185 -22.49 -2.70 -23.69
CA LEU A 185 -22.89 -4.01 -23.16
C LEU A 185 -22.29 -4.28 -21.76
N GLY A 186 -21.03 -3.90 -21.54
CA GLY A 186 -20.34 -4.09 -20.26
C GLY A 186 -20.94 -3.28 -19.09
N THR A 187 -21.43 -2.08 -19.37
CA THR A 187 -22.04 -1.20 -18.37
C THR A 187 -23.46 -1.64 -17.96
N ALA A 188 -24.20 -2.31 -18.84
CA ALA A 188 -25.53 -2.86 -18.54
C ALA A 188 -25.46 -4.11 -17.63
N LEU A 189 -24.49 -5.00 -17.88
CA LEU A 189 -24.30 -6.22 -17.09
C LEU A 189 -23.86 -5.92 -15.64
N LEU A 190 -22.96 -4.96 -15.46
CA LEU A 190 -22.49 -4.56 -14.13
C LEU A 190 -23.62 -3.92 -13.28
N ARG A 191 -24.49 -3.11 -13.90
CA ARG A 191 -25.65 -2.50 -13.21
C ARG A 191 -26.71 -3.52 -12.83
N GLY A 192 -26.96 -4.52 -13.68
CA GLY A 192 -27.88 -5.62 -13.38
C GLY A 192 -27.40 -6.50 -12.23
N PHE A 193 -26.09 -6.80 -12.18
CA PHE A 193 -25.50 -7.65 -11.15
C PHE A 193 -25.50 -6.98 -9.77
N VAL A 194 -25.19 -5.68 -9.70
CA VAL A 194 -25.23 -4.91 -8.45
C VAL A 194 -26.66 -4.84 -7.90
N ALA A 195 -27.66 -4.61 -8.76
CA ALA A 195 -29.07 -4.60 -8.32
C ALA A 195 -29.50 -5.97 -7.78
N ALA A 196 -29.20 -7.07 -8.47
CA ALA A 196 -29.56 -8.42 -8.03
C ALA A 196 -28.92 -8.79 -6.68
N LEU A 197 -27.66 -8.39 -6.43
CA LEU A 197 -26.99 -8.61 -5.15
C LEU A 197 -27.64 -7.82 -4.01
N VAL A 198 -27.97 -6.54 -4.23
CA VAL A 198 -28.61 -5.70 -3.20
C VAL A 198 -30.00 -6.23 -2.87
N PHE A 199 -30.81 -6.60 -3.87
CA PHE A 199 -32.13 -7.20 -3.63
C PHE A 199 -32.03 -8.59 -2.96
N GLY A 200 -31.09 -9.43 -3.40
CA GLY A 200 -30.88 -10.77 -2.82
C GLY A 200 -30.44 -10.71 -1.36
N LEU A 201 -29.48 -9.84 -1.03
CA LEU A 201 -29.03 -9.64 0.36
C LEU A 201 -30.14 -9.04 1.22
N GLY A 202 -30.91 -8.08 0.72
CA GLY A 202 -32.05 -7.51 1.43
C GLY A 202 -33.13 -8.55 1.77
N VAL A 203 -33.52 -9.39 0.80
CA VAL A 203 -34.48 -10.48 1.04
C VAL A 203 -33.92 -11.52 2.01
N PHE A 204 -32.63 -11.87 1.90
CA PHE A 204 -31.97 -12.78 2.84
C PHE A 204 -32.00 -12.24 4.28
N PHE A 205 -31.71 -10.95 4.50
CA PHE A 205 -31.81 -10.30 5.81
C PHE A 205 -33.24 -10.29 6.36
N ILE A 206 -34.26 -10.07 5.52
CA ILE A 206 -35.67 -10.12 5.95
C ILE A 206 -36.08 -11.55 6.34
N LEU A 207 -35.63 -12.56 5.58
CA LEU A 207 -35.93 -13.97 5.88
C LEU A 207 -35.21 -14.46 7.14
N THR A 208 -33.97 -14.04 7.37
CA THR A 208 -33.23 -14.32 8.61
C THR A 208 -33.80 -13.58 9.81
N ALA A 209 -34.22 -12.32 9.66
CA ALA A 209 -34.93 -11.60 10.72
C ALA A 209 -36.24 -12.29 11.09
N ARG A 210 -37.03 -12.73 10.09
CA ARG A 210 -38.28 -13.49 10.32
C ARG A 210 -38.05 -14.86 10.93
N SER A 211 -36.97 -15.56 10.61
CA SER A 211 -36.65 -16.86 11.21
C SER A 211 -36.12 -16.72 12.63
N LEU A 212 -35.34 -15.68 12.93
CA LEU A 212 -34.93 -15.33 14.29
C LEU A 212 -36.12 -14.90 15.15
N TRP A 213 -37.04 -14.12 14.62
CA TRP A 213 -38.24 -13.70 15.36
C TRP A 213 -39.15 -14.89 15.67
N ARG A 214 -39.36 -15.81 14.70
CA ARG A 214 -40.09 -17.06 14.94
C ARG A 214 -39.42 -17.99 15.95
N ARG A 215 -38.10 -17.88 16.15
CA ARG A 215 -37.35 -18.64 17.16
C ARG A 215 -37.33 -17.95 18.53
N GLY A 216 -37.60 -16.64 18.58
CA GLY A 216 -37.62 -15.82 19.79
C GLY A 216 -38.94 -15.82 20.57
N ASP A 217 -40.06 -16.15 19.93
CA ASP A 217 -41.36 -16.30 20.61
C ASP A 217 -41.53 -17.65 21.35
N GLY A 218 -40.55 -18.55 21.24
CA GLY A 218 -40.59 -19.87 21.89
C GLY A 218 -40.01 -19.93 23.30
N SER A 219 -39.49 -18.82 23.86
CA SER A 219 -38.67 -18.87 25.09
C SER A 219 -39.00 -17.82 26.16
N ARG A 220 -40.20 -17.20 26.14
CA ARG A 220 -40.63 -16.29 27.22
C ARG A 220 -41.61 -16.98 28.18
N ALA A 221 -41.07 -17.80 29.07
CA ALA A 221 -41.73 -18.21 30.31
C ALA A 221 -40.80 -17.91 31.49
N GLU A 222 -41.31 -17.07 32.40
CA GLU A 222 -40.89 -16.79 33.80
C GLU A 222 -39.42 -16.46 34.12
N GLU A 223 -39.17 -15.32 34.78
CA GLU A 223 -38.75 -15.27 36.19
C GLU A 223 -38.31 -13.85 36.63
N GLY A 224 -38.96 -13.33 37.68
CA GLY A 224 -38.40 -12.51 38.77
C GLY A 224 -37.79 -11.12 38.52
N VAL A 225 -38.49 -10.06 38.93
CA VAL A 225 -37.91 -8.73 39.22
C VAL A 225 -37.36 -8.69 40.66
N PRO A 226 -36.12 -8.23 40.93
CA PRO A 226 -35.64 -8.06 42.31
C PRO A 226 -35.96 -6.68 42.89
N HIS A 227 -36.46 -6.66 44.14
CA HIS A 227 -36.62 -5.45 44.97
C HIS A 227 -35.30 -5.04 45.66
N PRO A 228 -35.10 -3.74 45.99
CA PRO A 228 -33.88 -3.25 46.65
C PRO A 228 -33.84 -3.53 48.16
N PRO A 229 -32.65 -3.59 48.78
CA PRO A 229 -32.48 -3.97 50.19
C PRO A 229 -32.74 -2.84 51.19
N ASN A 230 -33.22 -3.22 52.38
CA ASN A 230 -33.60 -2.37 53.50
C ASN A 230 -32.37 -1.99 54.39
N PRO A 231 -32.32 -0.82 55.06
CA PRO A 231 -31.17 -0.42 55.87
C PRO A 231 -31.20 -1.07 57.27
N THR A 232 -30.06 -1.62 57.68
CA THR A 232 -29.84 -2.30 58.95
C THR A 232 -29.65 -1.32 60.12
N ARG A 233 -30.33 -1.60 61.24
CA ARG A 233 -30.24 -0.91 62.56
C ARG A 233 -28.95 -1.32 63.30
N PRO A 234 -28.32 -0.46 64.12
CA PRO A 234 -27.06 -0.80 64.80
C PRO A 234 -27.25 -1.78 65.97
N HIS A 235 -26.26 -2.64 66.16
CA HIS A 235 -26.21 -3.63 67.25
C HIS A 235 -25.80 -2.98 68.59
N SER A 236 -26.56 -3.29 69.63
CA SER A 236 -26.30 -3.00 71.04
C SER A 236 -25.23 -3.93 71.63
N VAL A 237 -24.33 -3.35 72.41
CA VAL A 237 -23.28 -4.01 73.23
C VAL A 237 -23.92 -4.80 74.38
N PRO A 238 -23.46 -6.03 74.71
CA PRO A 238 -23.73 -6.64 76.00
C PRO A 238 -22.58 -6.39 76.98
N SER A 239 -22.95 -5.93 78.18
CA SER A 239 -22.13 -5.86 79.37
C SER A 239 -22.09 -7.23 80.05
N ASP A 240 -20.92 -7.68 80.51
CA ASP A 240 -20.82 -8.79 81.47
C ASP A 240 -20.00 -8.39 82.71
N PRO A 241 -20.34 -8.89 83.92
CA PRO A 241 -19.72 -8.51 85.18
C PRO A 241 -18.75 -9.57 85.73
N LEU A 242 -17.61 -9.11 86.29
CA LEU A 242 -16.96 -9.47 87.57
C LEU A 242 -15.49 -9.04 87.59
#